data_AF-A0A1C4Y461-F1
#
_entry.id   AF-A0A1C4Y461-F1
#
_cell.length_a   1.000
_cell.length_b   1.000
_cell.length_c   1.000
_cell.angle_alpha   90.00
_cell.angle_beta   90.00
_cell.angle_gamma   90.00
#
_symmetry.space_group_name_H-M   'P 1'
#
loop_
_entity.id
_entity.type
_entity.pdbx_description
1 polymer ?
#
loop_
_entity_poly.entity_id
_entity_poly.type
_entity_poly.pdbx_seq_one_letter_code
_entity_poly.pdbx_strand_id
1 'polypeptide(L)'
;MVSALRTLHRGSASGGPAVTTRNRQDSHRELPIGRRVAQLRVRRGMSQQVFADRIGRSKSWVDKVERGVRTLDRLPMIETVAAALGVAPAVLVGRQAQRTPATDATAAVEQVRTALANYDTPSGRDGPSSVADLDRQIGYACTAYRHAHHLQLLRMLPDLLAATRHANRPAGDAPAALLLVRVYRVAAQVLVKLGEPHLAWLAADRAMTTAAGDPRRTALAAVPLAQALRALGRGRLAMAAATTAVRPLDLAPHREPGPDDAALAGILLTEAALAAATCGDAAAVDDLTGRAAHLAATYVEHHLTRTGSGRSWSTSPAR
;
A
#
# COMPACT_ATOMS: atom_id res chain seq x y z
N MET A 1 -0.35 70.93 1.85
CA MET A 1 -1.24 71.98 2.40
C MET A 1 -2.56 71.95 1.65
N VAL A 2 -3.63 71.72 2.42
CA VAL A 2 -5.03 72.09 2.19
C VAL A 2 -5.88 71.31 1.16
N SER A 3 -6.88 70.65 1.77
CA SER A 3 -8.14 70.05 1.32
C SER A 3 -8.90 70.71 0.17
N ALA A 4 -9.71 69.90 -0.54
CA ALA A 4 -11.08 70.26 -0.89
C ALA A 4 -11.98 69.04 -1.17
N LEU A 5 -12.99 68.88 -0.31
CA LEU A 5 -14.42 68.66 -0.59
C LEU A 5 -14.85 67.55 -1.58
N ARG A 6 -15.53 66.53 -1.03
CA ARG A 6 -16.61 65.83 -1.74
C ARG A 6 -17.89 65.78 -0.91
N THR A 7 -18.91 66.38 -1.50
CA THR A 7 -20.28 66.58 -1.05
C THR A 7 -21.10 65.29 -1.17
N LEU A 8 -22.02 65.10 -0.21
CA LEU A 8 -23.07 64.09 -0.19
C LEU A 8 -24.15 64.36 -1.26
N HIS A 9 -24.61 63.31 -1.94
CA HIS A 9 -25.96 63.28 -2.53
C HIS A 9 -26.61 61.91 -2.31
N ARG A 10 -27.86 61.96 -1.82
CA ARG A 10 -28.76 60.82 -1.59
C ARG A 10 -29.27 60.25 -2.92
N GLY A 11 -29.53 58.95 -2.93
CA GLY A 11 -30.41 58.28 -3.89
C GLY A 11 -30.92 56.97 -3.30
N SER A 12 -32.22 56.92 -2.97
CA SER A 12 -32.91 55.74 -2.45
C SER A 12 -33.41 54.82 -3.57
N ALA A 13 -33.46 53.53 -3.24
CA ALA A 13 -34.37 52.49 -3.71
C ALA A 13 -34.24 51.95 -5.14
N SER A 14 -33.81 50.68 -5.24
CA SER A 14 -34.61 49.63 -5.89
C SER A 14 -34.02 48.26 -5.56
N GLY A 15 -34.89 47.35 -5.12
CA GLY A 15 -34.55 45.96 -4.84
C GLY A 15 -34.59 45.10 -6.09
N GLY A 16 -33.78 44.03 -6.06
CA GLY A 16 -33.87 42.87 -6.95
C GLY A 16 -32.55 42.53 -7.65
N PRO A 17 -32.31 41.26 -7.96
CA PRO A 17 -32.43 40.07 -7.12
C PRO A 17 -31.04 39.58 -6.69
N ALA A 18 -31.02 38.72 -5.66
CA ALA A 18 -29.84 37.96 -5.28
C ALA A 18 -29.26 37.25 -6.50
N VAL A 19 -28.06 37.68 -6.92
CA VAL A 19 -27.19 36.92 -7.82
C VAL A 19 -26.80 35.68 -7.05
N THR A 20 -27.67 34.67 -7.13
CA THR A 20 -27.36 33.30 -6.77
C THR A 20 -26.34 32.87 -7.80
N THR A 21 -25.06 33.04 -7.46
CA THR A 21 -23.96 32.42 -8.17
C THR A 21 -24.24 30.93 -8.15
N ARG A 22 -24.82 30.44 -9.26
CA ARG A 22 -25.00 29.03 -9.58
C ARG A 22 -23.60 28.45 -9.75
N ASN A 23 -22.91 28.22 -8.63
CA ASN A 23 -21.61 27.58 -8.64
C ASN A 23 -21.87 26.07 -8.79
N ARG A 24 -21.85 25.70 -10.05
CA ARG A 24 -21.89 24.37 -10.63
C ARG A 24 -20.65 23.60 -10.16
N GLN A 25 -20.76 22.93 -9.03
CA GLN A 25 -19.79 21.94 -8.60
C GLN A 25 -20.53 20.62 -8.42
N ASP A 26 -20.50 19.87 -9.53
CA ASP A 26 -20.91 18.48 -9.65
C ASP A 26 -20.38 17.68 -8.47
N SER A 27 -21.28 17.41 -7.52
CA SER A 27 -21.10 16.35 -6.55
C SER A 27 -20.91 15.08 -7.36
N HIS A 28 -19.70 14.51 -7.37
CA HIS A 28 -19.41 13.18 -7.90
C HIS A 28 -20.24 12.14 -7.12
N ARG A 29 -21.53 12.06 -7.42
CA ARG A 29 -22.44 11.02 -6.94
C ARG A 29 -21.93 9.72 -7.54
N GLU A 30 -21.41 8.86 -6.68
CA GLU A 30 -21.15 7.47 -7.04
C GLU A 30 -22.35 6.91 -7.78
N LEU A 31 -22.13 6.52 -9.03
CA LEU A 31 -23.20 6.00 -9.86
C LEU A 31 -23.68 4.67 -9.24
N PRO A 32 -25.00 4.50 -9.03
CA PRO A 32 -25.55 3.22 -8.61
C PRO A 32 -25.09 2.10 -9.54
N ILE A 33 -24.94 0.88 -9.00
CA ILE A 33 -24.42 -0.29 -9.73
C ILE A 33 -25.07 -0.48 -11.12
N GLY A 34 -26.39 -0.28 -11.21
CA GLY A 34 -27.14 -0.35 -12.47
C GLY A 34 -26.69 0.67 -13.53
N ARG A 35 -26.44 1.92 -13.14
CA ARG A 35 -25.95 2.96 -14.05
C ARG A 35 -24.52 2.66 -14.53
N ARG A 36 -23.70 2.05 -13.68
CA ARG A 36 -22.34 1.62 -14.02
C ARG A 36 -22.35 0.47 -15.03
N VAL A 37 -23.27 -0.50 -14.86
CA VAL A 37 -23.53 -1.57 -15.84
C VAL A 37 -23.90 -0.97 -17.19
N ALA A 38 -24.82 0.00 -17.23
CA ALA A 38 -25.24 0.66 -18.47
C ALA A 38 -24.06 1.35 -19.20
N GLN A 39 -23.21 2.08 -18.46
CA GLN A 39 -22.04 2.75 -19.03
C GLN A 39 -21.03 1.75 -19.61
N LEU A 40 -20.72 0.69 -18.89
CA LEU A 40 -19.78 -0.34 -19.35
C LEU A 40 -20.33 -1.10 -20.56
N ARG A 41 -21.64 -1.35 -20.60
CA ARG A 41 -22.31 -1.97 -21.75
C ARG A 41 -22.18 -1.08 -22.99
N VAL A 42 -22.52 0.20 -22.88
CA VAL A 42 -22.44 1.17 -23.99
C VAL A 42 -21.01 1.34 -24.49
N ARG A 43 -20.02 1.41 -23.60
CA ARG A 43 -18.60 1.49 -23.96
C ARG A 43 -18.11 0.28 -24.77
N ARG A 44 -18.77 -0.87 -24.64
CA ARG A 44 -18.48 -2.07 -25.42
C ARG A 44 -19.35 -2.24 -26.66
N GLY A 45 -20.13 -1.22 -27.03
CA GLY A 45 -21.01 -1.27 -28.19
C GLY A 45 -22.11 -2.34 -28.11
N MET A 46 -22.42 -2.84 -26.91
CA MET A 46 -23.45 -3.88 -26.76
C MET A 46 -24.84 -3.23 -26.65
N SER A 47 -25.80 -3.73 -27.42
CA SER A 47 -27.22 -3.40 -27.17
C SER A 47 -27.70 -4.06 -25.87
N GLN A 48 -28.78 -3.55 -25.28
CA GLN A 48 -29.38 -4.21 -24.11
C GLN A 48 -29.82 -5.65 -24.40
N GLN A 49 -30.25 -5.94 -25.64
CA GLN A 49 -30.63 -7.30 -26.05
C GLN A 49 -29.43 -8.23 -26.06
N VAL A 50 -28.36 -7.85 -26.75
CA VAL A 50 -27.10 -8.64 -26.82
C VAL A 50 -26.53 -8.88 -25.43
N PHE A 51 -26.60 -7.88 -24.56
CA PHE A 51 -26.14 -8.02 -23.19
C PHE A 51 -27.01 -8.98 -22.37
N ALA A 52 -28.34 -8.90 -22.54
CA ALA A 52 -29.29 -9.78 -21.88
C ALA A 52 -29.08 -11.25 -22.26
N ASP A 53 -28.85 -11.51 -23.56
CA ASP A 53 -28.59 -12.85 -24.10
C ASP A 53 -27.31 -13.44 -23.47
N ARG A 54 -26.25 -12.64 -23.31
CA ARG A 54 -24.97 -13.07 -22.70
C ARG A 54 -25.06 -13.44 -21.21
N ILE A 55 -26.01 -12.87 -20.47
CA ILE A 55 -26.18 -13.12 -19.03
C ILE A 55 -27.38 -14.02 -18.73
N GLY A 56 -28.03 -14.57 -19.76
CA GLY A 56 -29.21 -15.44 -19.61
C GLY A 56 -30.42 -14.73 -18.97
N ARG A 57 -30.63 -13.44 -19.30
CA ARG A 57 -31.75 -12.63 -18.78
C ARG A 57 -32.54 -11.99 -19.92
N SER A 58 -33.71 -11.43 -19.60
CA SER A 58 -34.51 -10.68 -20.57
C SER A 58 -34.01 -9.24 -20.73
N LYS A 59 -34.23 -8.63 -21.90
CA LYS A 59 -33.96 -7.21 -22.13
C LYS A 59 -34.65 -6.31 -21.10
N SER A 60 -35.88 -6.63 -20.71
CA SER A 60 -36.62 -5.91 -19.66
C SER A 60 -35.92 -5.97 -18.30
N TRP A 61 -35.28 -7.10 -17.97
CA TRP A 61 -34.48 -7.23 -16.75
C TRP A 61 -33.28 -6.28 -16.79
N VAL A 62 -32.55 -6.25 -17.92
CA VAL A 62 -31.40 -5.34 -18.11
C VAL A 62 -31.83 -3.88 -17.97
N ASP A 63 -32.90 -3.50 -18.65
CA ASP A 63 -33.44 -2.13 -18.59
C ASP A 63 -33.84 -1.72 -17.15
N LYS A 64 -34.52 -2.60 -16.40
CA LYS A 64 -34.88 -2.35 -15.00
C LYS A 64 -33.66 -2.24 -14.10
N VAL A 65 -32.62 -3.04 -14.33
CA VAL A 65 -31.35 -2.94 -13.58
C VAL A 65 -30.62 -1.64 -13.92
N GLU A 66 -30.48 -1.29 -15.20
CA GLU A 66 -29.78 -0.09 -15.64
C GLU A 66 -30.42 1.22 -15.14
N ARG A 67 -31.75 1.23 -15.01
CA ARG A 67 -32.53 2.35 -14.44
C ARG A 67 -32.58 2.33 -12.91
N GLY A 68 -32.07 1.28 -12.26
CA GLY A 68 -32.09 1.14 -10.80
C GLY A 68 -33.45 0.74 -10.22
N VAL A 69 -34.42 0.36 -11.05
CA VAL A 69 -35.73 -0.17 -10.62
C VAL A 69 -35.58 -1.56 -10.01
N ARG A 70 -34.60 -2.34 -10.49
CA ARG A 70 -34.27 -3.65 -9.95
C ARG A 70 -32.86 -3.64 -9.36
N THR A 71 -32.72 -4.13 -8.13
CA THR A 71 -31.43 -4.26 -7.46
C THR A 71 -30.59 -5.38 -8.08
N LEU A 72 -29.27 -5.15 -8.12
CA LEU A 72 -28.27 -6.14 -8.46
C LEU A 72 -27.40 -6.37 -7.22
N ASP A 73 -27.89 -7.22 -6.33
CA ASP A 73 -27.35 -7.44 -4.97
C ASP A 73 -26.76 -8.84 -4.76
N ARG A 74 -27.24 -9.84 -5.51
CA ARG A 74 -26.73 -11.21 -5.43
C ARG A 74 -25.36 -11.35 -6.09
N LEU A 75 -24.35 -11.71 -5.30
CA LEU A 75 -22.96 -11.88 -5.74
C LEU A 75 -22.79 -12.76 -7.00
N PRO A 76 -23.44 -13.94 -7.12
CA PRO A 76 -23.32 -14.76 -8.33
C PRO A 76 -23.81 -14.04 -9.61
N MET A 77 -24.87 -13.23 -9.48
CA MET A 77 -25.39 -12.45 -10.60
C MET A 77 -24.45 -11.28 -10.93
N ILE A 78 -23.86 -10.63 -9.92
CA ILE A 78 -22.85 -9.59 -10.11
C ILE A 78 -21.64 -10.16 -10.86
N GLU A 79 -21.18 -11.37 -10.51
CA GLU A 79 -20.08 -12.05 -11.20
C GLU A 79 -20.42 -12.37 -12.65
N THR A 80 -21.62 -12.88 -12.92
CA THR A 80 -22.09 -13.15 -14.29
C THR A 80 -22.13 -11.87 -15.13
N VAL A 81 -22.66 -10.78 -14.57
CA VAL A 81 -22.69 -9.45 -15.20
C VAL A 81 -21.27 -8.92 -15.43
N ALA A 82 -20.38 -9.07 -14.46
CA ALA A 82 -18.99 -8.62 -14.54
C ALA A 82 -18.21 -9.38 -15.61
N ALA A 83 -18.39 -10.70 -15.69
CA ALA A 83 -17.79 -11.56 -16.71
C ALA A 83 -18.28 -11.22 -18.12
N ALA A 84 -19.59 -11.05 -18.32
CA ALA A 84 -20.14 -10.62 -19.61
C ALA A 84 -19.65 -9.22 -20.03
N LEU A 85 -19.38 -8.37 -19.04
CA LEU A 85 -18.73 -7.07 -19.20
C LEU A 85 -17.22 -7.14 -19.00
N GLY A 86 -16.52 -8.28 -19.09
CA GLY A 86 -15.06 -8.38 -18.97
C GLY A 86 -14.39 -7.43 -17.95
N VAL A 87 -14.95 -7.30 -16.74
CA VAL A 87 -14.42 -6.48 -15.63
C VAL A 87 -14.43 -7.31 -14.35
N ALA A 88 -13.64 -6.91 -13.34
CA ALA A 88 -13.74 -7.52 -12.02
C ALA A 88 -15.07 -7.16 -11.33
N PRO A 89 -15.70 -8.06 -10.55
CA PRO A 89 -16.93 -7.77 -9.80
C PRO A 89 -16.82 -6.54 -8.89
N ALA A 90 -15.63 -6.28 -8.34
CA ALA A 90 -15.33 -5.10 -7.51
C ALA A 90 -15.58 -3.76 -8.24
N VAL A 91 -15.43 -3.73 -9.57
CA VAL A 91 -15.75 -2.55 -10.40
C VAL A 91 -17.24 -2.27 -10.39
N LEU A 92 -18.09 -3.31 -10.45
CA LEU A 92 -19.55 -3.16 -10.42
C LEU A 92 -20.06 -2.78 -9.03
N VAL A 93 -19.53 -3.41 -7.98
CA VAL A 93 -19.91 -3.16 -6.58
C VAL A 93 -19.43 -1.78 -6.10
N GLY A 94 -18.48 -1.15 -6.80
CA GLY A 94 -17.92 0.12 -6.36
C GLY A 94 -16.93 -0.03 -5.21
N ARG A 95 -16.40 -1.23 -4.96
CA ARG A 95 -15.40 -1.46 -3.89
C ARG A 95 -14.01 -0.91 -4.22
N GLN A 96 -13.82 -0.36 -5.43
CA GLN A 96 -12.70 0.56 -5.72
C GLN A 96 -12.99 2.02 -5.32
N ALA A 97 -14.13 2.30 -4.67
CA ALA A 97 -14.55 3.64 -4.27
C ALA A 97 -14.67 3.85 -2.76
N GLN A 98 -13.98 3.06 -1.94
CA GLN A 98 -13.50 3.60 -0.65
C GLN A 98 -12.29 4.51 -0.93
N ARG A 99 -12.56 5.57 -1.71
CA ARG A 99 -11.64 6.68 -1.89
C ARG A 99 -11.77 7.55 -0.64
N THR A 100 -10.78 7.45 0.25
CA THR A 100 -10.32 8.60 1.06
C THR A 100 -10.30 9.83 0.13
N PRO A 101 -10.66 11.06 0.56
CA PRO A 101 -10.86 12.24 -0.30
C PRO A 101 -9.88 12.24 -1.47
N ALA A 102 -10.41 11.88 -2.66
CA ALA A 102 -9.63 11.29 -3.75
C ALA A 102 -8.60 12.25 -4.35
N THR A 103 -8.69 13.55 -4.07
CA THR A 103 -7.71 14.55 -4.48
C THR A 103 -6.43 14.46 -3.66
N ASP A 104 -6.54 14.34 -2.34
CA ASP A 104 -5.38 14.43 -1.45
C ASP A 104 -4.53 13.17 -1.51
N ALA A 105 -5.17 11.99 -1.52
CA ALA A 105 -4.47 10.72 -1.60
C ALA A 105 -3.83 10.51 -2.98
N THR A 106 -4.54 10.83 -4.06
CA THR A 106 -3.99 10.73 -5.43
C THR A 106 -2.83 11.71 -5.60
N ALA A 107 -2.97 12.97 -5.17
CA ALA A 107 -1.89 13.94 -5.23
C ALA A 107 -0.68 13.51 -4.39
N ALA A 108 -0.90 12.94 -3.20
CA ALA A 108 0.20 12.44 -2.37
C ALA A 108 0.89 11.20 -2.99
N VAL A 109 0.14 10.31 -3.66
CA VAL A 109 0.73 9.22 -4.46
C VAL A 109 1.56 9.78 -5.64
N GLU A 110 1.07 10.81 -6.35
CA GLU A 110 1.83 11.47 -7.42
C GLU A 110 3.13 12.12 -6.89
N GLN A 111 3.10 12.69 -5.69
CA GLN A 111 4.31 13.24 -5.04
C GLN A 111 5.32 12.14 -4.74
N VAL A 112 4.88 10.98 -4.24
CA VAL A 112 5.75 9.82 -4.04
C VAL A 112 6.28 9.28 -5.37
N ARG A 113 5.46 9.22 -6.41
CA ARG A 113 5.88 8.83 -7.77
C ARG A 113 6.95 9.77 -8.31
N THR A 114 6.77 11.07 -8.15
CA THR A 114 7.74 12.10 -8.53
C THR A 114 9.04 11.95 -7.74
N ALA A 115 8.96 11.77 -6.42
CA ALA A 115 10.14 11.54 -5.58
C ALA A 115 10.88 10.24 -5.93
N LEU A 116 10.17 9.20 -6.39
CA LEU A 116 10.80 8.01 -6.96
C LEU A 116 11.42 8.32 -8.33
N ALA A 117 10.77 9.06 -9.21
CA ALA A 117 11.33 9.43 -10.51
C ALA A 117 12.55 10.37 -10.43
N ASN A 118 12.71 11.12 -9.34
CA ASN A 118 13.81 12.05 -9.16
C ASN A 118 15.11 11.31 -8.75
N TYR A 119 16.08 11.27 -9.65
CA TYR A 119 17.41 10.71 -9.40
C TYR A 119 18.44 11.76 -8.92
N ASP A 120 18.24 13.05 -9.25
CA ASP A 120 19.36 14.01 -9.25
C ASP A 120 19.19 15.35 -8.54
N THR A 121 18.06 15.65 -7.88
CA THR A 121 17.89 17.01 -7.33
C THR A 121 18.17 17.07 -5.82
N PRO A 122 19.22 17.79 -5.38
CA PRO A 122 19.31 18.20 -3.99
C PRO A 122 18.15 19.16 -3.71
N SER A 123 17.13 18.66 -2.99
CA SER A 123 16.11 19.50 -2.38
C SER A 123 16.81 20.38 -1.35
N GLY A 124 17.14 21.62 -1.72
CA GLY A 124 17.90 22.58 -0.90
C GLY A 124 17.11 23.15 0.28
N ARG A 125 16.40 22.32 1.03
CA ARG A 125 15.80 22.70 2.31
C ARG A 125 16.19 21.68 3.35
N ASP A 126 16.90 22.18 4.36
CA ASP A 126 17.34 21.56 5.60
C ASP A 126 18.69 20.83 5.51
N GLY A 127 19.58 21.19 6.44
CA GLY A 127 20.94 20.67 6.55
C GLY A 127 20.97 19.15 6.76
N PRO A 128 22.17 18.53 6.73
CA PRO A 128 22.31 17.08 6.84
C PRO A 128 21.61 16.57 8.10
N SER A 129 20.48 15.88 7.92
CA SER A 129 19.81 15.16 9.01
C SER A 129 20.74 14.05 9.47
N SER A 130 20.96 13.94 10.79
CA SER A 130 21.80 12.87 11.32
C SER A 130 21.17 11.49 11.03
N VAL A 131 21.99 10.44 10.99
CA VAL A 131 21.52 9.05 10.84
C VAL A 131 20.49 8.70 11.92
N ALA A 132 20.66 9.20 13.14
CA ALA A 132 19.73 8.99 14.24
C ALA A 132 18.39 9.72 14.04
N ASP A 133 18.40 10.93 13.48
CA ASP A 133 17.18 11.66 13.15
C ASP A 133 16.37 10.96 12.06
N LEU A 134 17.05 10.50 11.01
CA LEU A 134 16.44 9.73 9.94
C LEU A 134 15.87 8.41 10.46
N ASP A 135 16.61 7.69 11.31
CA ASP A 135 16.12 6.46 11.94
C ASP A 135 14.82 6.68 12.72
N ARG A 136 14.76 7.75 13.52
CA ARG A 136 13.57 8.15 14.28
C ARG A 136 12.39 8.51 13.37
N GLN A 137 12.62 9.29 12.32
CA GLN A 137 11.56 9.66 11.36
C GLN A 137 11.03 8.43 10.60
N ILE A 138 11.91 7.49 10.23
CA ILE A 138 11.51 6.21 9.63
C ILE A 138 10.72 5.37 10.63
N GLY A 139 11.12 5.34 11.90
CA GLY A 139 10.36 4.71 12.98
C GLY A 139 8.94 5.26 13.10
N TYR A 140 8.78 6.58 12.97
CA TYR A 140 7.47 7.22 12.91
C TYR A 140 6.68 6.81 11.66
N ALA A 141 7.31 6.81 10.48
CA ALA A 141 6.68 6.37 9.23
C ALA A 141 6.18 4.92 9.31
N CYS A 142 6.96 4.01 9.89
CA CYS A 142 6.55 2.62 10.14
C CYS A 142 5.38 2.53 11.12
N THR A 143 5.34 3.40 12.14
CA THR A 143 4.22 3.49 13.09
C THR A 143 2.95 4.00 12.40
N ALA A 144 3.05 5.05 11.59
CA ALA A 144 1.95 5.56 10.78
C ALA A 144 1.38 4.48 9.84
N TYR A 145 2.24 3.67 9.21
CA TYR A 145 1.82 2.52 8.42
C TYR A 145 1.00 1.51 9.25
N ARG A 146 1.51 1.10 10.42
CA ARG A 146 0.85 0.10 11.29
C ARG A 146 -0.51 0.56 11.79
N HIS A 147 -0.66 1.86 12.09
CA HIS A 147 -1.92 2.46 12.56
C HIS A 147 -2.81 3.01 11.43
N ALA A 148 -2.55 2.62 10.18
CA ALA A 148 -3.34 3.00 9.01
C ALA A 148 -3.42 4.52 8.72
N HIS A 149 -2.45 5.31 9.20
CA HIS A 149 -2.30 6.73 8.86
C HIS A 149 -1.63 6.91 7.49
N HIS A 150 -2.21 6.32 6.44
CA HIS A 150 -1.61 6.20 5.11
C HIS A 150 -1.37 7.55 4.44
N LEU A 151 -2.30 8.50 4.55
CA LEU A 151 -2.13 9.84 3.96
C LEU A 151 -0.97 10.61 4.61
N GLN A 152 -0.81 10.50 5.92
CA GLN A 152 0.31 11.11 6.63
C GLN A 152 1.64 10.49 6.19
N LEU A 153 1.69 9.16 6.09
CA LEU A 153 2.85 8.45 5.57
C LEU A 153 3.21 8.91 4.15
N LEU A 154 2.23 9.00 3.24
CA LEU A 154 2.46 9.48 1.87
C LEU A 154 3.05 10.89 1.82
N ARG A 155 2.62 11.78 2.73
CA ARG A 155 3.17 13.14 2.83
C ARG A 155 4.61 13.18 3.33
N MET A 156 5.03 12.23 4.17
CA MET A 156 6.39 12.16 4.71
C MET A 156 7.39 11.50 3.75
N LEU A 157 6.91 10.62 2.87
CA LEU A 157 7.77 9.79 2.03
C LEU A 157 8.69 10.56 1.06
N PRO A 158 8.26 11.64 0.39
CA PRO A 158 9.12 12.39 -0.53
C PRO A 158 10.40 12.90 0.15
N ASP A 159 10.26 13.53 1.31
CA ASP A 159 11.38 14.10 2.07
C ASP A 159 12.29 12.99 2.62
N LEU A 160 11.71 11.92 3.17
CA LEU A 160 12.45 10.75 3.64
C LEU A 160 13.25 10.08 2.52
N LEU A 161 12.68 9.94 1.33
CA LEU A 161 13.36 9.37 0.16
C LEU A 161 14.54 10.24 -0.27
N ALA A 162 14.36 11.56 -0.31
CA ALA A 162 15.42 12.49 -0.66
C ALA A 162 16.57 12.45 0.37
N ALA A 163 16.23 12.55 1.65
CA ALA A 163 17.21 12.61 2.74
C ALA A 163 18.01 11.30 2.88
N THR A 164 17.34 10.14 2.81
CA THR A 164 18.03 8.84 2.90
C THR A 164 18.88 8.52 1.67
N ARG A 165 18.48 8.93 0.46
CA ARG A 165 19.36 8.82 -0.72
C ARG A 165 20.58 9.70 -0.59
N HIS A 166 20.43 10.90 -0.04
CA HIS A 166 21.54 11.80 0.18
C HIS A 166 22.55 11.19 1.17
N ALA A 167 22.06 10.64 2.29
CA ALA A 167 22.90 9.97 3.28
C ALA A 167 23.62 8.72 2.74
N ASN A 168 23.08 8.08 1.70
CA ASN A 168 23.61 6.85 1.10
C ASN A 168 24.59 7.06 -0.09
N ARG A 169 24.93 8.31 -0.46
CA ARG A 169 25.85 8.61 -1.58
C ARG A 169 27.31 8.18 -1.24
N PRO A 170 28.25 8.06 -2.22
CA PRO A 170 29.11 6.88 -2.48
C PRO A 170 30.18 6.52 -1.41
N ALA A 171 30.15 7.15 -0.24
CA ALA A 171 30.87 6.73 0.96
C ALA A 171 29.91 6.18 2.03
N GLY A 172 28.73 5.68 1.62
CA GLY A 172 27.66 5.28 2.52
C GLY A 172 28.04 4.08 3.38
N ASP A 173 28.24 4.31 4.67
CA ASP A 173 28.39 3.25 5.67
C ASP A 173 27.14 2.34 5.68
N ALA A 174 27.32 1.07 6.08
CA ALA A 174 26.23 0.10 6.27
C ALA A 174 24.92 0.65 6.89
N PRO A 175 24.93 1.53 7.92
CA PRO A 175 23.73 2.15 8.46
C PRO A 175 22.92 2.97 7.43
N ALA A 176 23.56 3.75 6.55
CA ALA A 176 22.85 4.60 5.60
C ALA A 176 22.06 3.76 4.56
N ALA A 177 22.68 2.67 4.09
CA ALA A 177 22.03 1.73 3.17
C ALA A 177 20.81 1.06 3.81
N LEU A 178 20.90 0.69 5.09
CA LEU A 178 19.79 0.10 5.83
C LEU A 178 18.61 1.09 5.96
N LEU A 179 18.86 2.37 6.25
CA LEU A 179 17.82 3.39 6.32
C LEU A 179 17.10 3.55 4.98
N LEU A 180 17.84 3.60 3.87
CA LEU A 180 17.26 3.72 2.54
C LEU A 180 16.42 2.48 2.16
N VAL A 181 16.89 1.26 2.49
CA VAL A 181 16.11 0.02 2.33
C VAL A 181 14.80 0.10 3.13
N ARG A 182 14.83 0.61 4.37
CA ARG A 182 13.63 0.74 5.22
C ARG A 182 12.62 1.75 4.67
N VAL A 183 13.07 2.87 4.14
CA VAL A 183 12.18 3.86 3.48
C VAL A 183 11.53 3.26 2.24
N TYR A 184 12.30 2.60 1.37
CA TYR A 184 11.73 1.94 0.20
C TYR A 184 10.74 0.84 0.58
N ARG A 185 11.03 0.07 1.63
CA ARG A 185 10.12 -0.96 2.15
C ARG A 185 8.77 -0.36 2.59
N VAL A 186 8.77 0.66 3.44
CA VAL A 186 7.50 1.24 3.92
C VAL A 186 6.74 1.95 2.79
N ALA A 187 7.45 2.54 1.82
CA ALA A 187 6.85 3.10 0.60
C ALA A 187 6.15 2.01 -0.22
N ALA A 188 6.83 0.91 -0.52
CA ALA A 188 6.23 -0.20 -1.26
C ALA A 188 5.01 -0.79 -0.54
N GLN A 189 5.10 -0.97 0.78
CA GLN A 189 4.00 -1.51 1.60
C GLN A 189 2.74 -0.64 1.56
N VAL A 190 2.87 0.68 1.69
CA VAL A 190 1.70 1.57 1.60
C VAL A 190 1.13 1.62 0.18
N LEU A 191 1.98 1.58 -0.85
CA LEU A 191 1.55 1.57 -2.25
C LEU A 191 0.79 0.29 -2.62
N VAL A 192 1.20 -0.88 -2.09
CA VAL A 192 0.40 -2.13 -2.21
C VAL A 192 -0.98 -1.94 -1.57
N LYS A 193 -1.05 -1.40 -0.36
CA LYS A 193 -2.34 -1.17 0.34
C LYS A 193 -3.26 -0.20 -0.41
N LEU A 194 -2.70 0.79 -1.10
CA LEU A 194 -3.45 1.79 -1.86
C LEU A 194 -3.81 1.35 -3.28
N GLY A 195 -3.40 0.16 -3.71
CA GLY A 195 -3.71 -0.35 -5.04
C GLY A 195 -2.81 0.23 -6.16
N GLU A 196 -1.58 0.61 -5.82
CA GLU A 196 -0.56 1.12 -6.76
C GLU A 196 0.58 0.08 -6.95
N PRO A 197 0.30 -1.13 -7.45
CA PRO A 197 1.22 -2.26 -7.36
C PRO A 197 2.46 -2.12 -8.26
N HIS A 198 2.36 -1.42 -9.39
CA HIS A 198 3.53 -1.14 -10.25
C HIS A 198 4.50 -0.16 -9.59
N LEU A 199 3.97 0.87 -8.91
CA LEU A 199 4.81 1.82 -8.18
C LEU A 199 5.42 1.16 -6.92
N ALA A 200 4.65 0.29 -6.26
CA ALA A 200 5.16 -0.53 -5.18
C ALA A 200 6.30 -1.45 -5.63
N TRP A 201 6.16 -2.09 -6.80
CA TRP A 201 7.21 -2.93 -7.37
C TRP A 201 8.49 -2.13 -7.67
N LEU A 202 8.37 -0.91 -8.23
CA LEU A 202 9.52 -0.02 -8.44
C LEU A 202 10.24 0.31 -7.12
N ALA A 203 9.49 0.65 -6.06
CA ALA A 203 10.08 0.92 -4.76
C ALA A 203 10.77 -0.32 -4.16
N ALA A 204 10.14 -1.49 -4.28
CA ALA A 204 10.71 -2.76 -3.79
C ALA A 204 11.97 -3.19 -4.58
N ASP A 205 11.98 -3.02 -5.90
CA ASP A 205 13.14 -3.30 -6.76
C ASP A 205 14.36 -2.44 -6.37
N ARG A 206 14.13 -1.15 -6.09
CA ARG A 206 15.17 -0.26 -5.56
C ARG A 206 15.64 -0.64 -4.16
N ALA A 207 14.73 -1.15 -3.32
CA ALA A 207 15.11 -1.72 -2.03
C ALA A 207 16.06 -2.91 -2.23
N MET A 208 15.75 -3.83 -3.16
CA MET A 208 16.60 -4.98 -3.48
C MET A 208 17.97 -4.55 -4.00
N THR A 209 18.00 -3.56 -4.91
CA THR A 209 19.25 -3.01 -5.45
C THR A 209 20.11 -2.39 -4.35
N THR A 210 19.51 -1.63 -3.44
CA THR A 210 20.21 -1.00 -2.30
C THR A 210 20.67 -2.02 -1.26
N ALA A 211 19.94 -3.13 -1.13
CA ALA A 211 20.21 -4.20 -0.18
C ALA A 211 21.30 -5.19 -0.65
N ALA A 212 21.71 -5.11 -1.91
CA ALA A 212 22.65 -6.05 -2.50
C ALA A 212 23.96 -6.16 -1.68
N GLY A 213 24.44 -7.39 -1.51
CA GLY A 213 25.65 -7.68 -0.72
C GLY A 213 25.42 -7.93 0.77
N ASP A 214 24.19 -7.79 1.28
CA ASP A 214 23.85 -8.07 2.68
C ASP A 214 22.60 -8.96 2.77
N PRO A 215 22.73 -10.19 3.29
CA PRO A 215 21.62 -11.15 3.42
C PRO A 215 20.42 -10.59 4.17
N ARG A 216 20.64 -9.87 5.27
CA ARG A 216 19.59 -9.37 6.15
C ARG A 216 18.85 -8.21 5.48
N ARG A 217 19.57 -7.28 4.86
CA ARG A 217 18.95 -6.21 4.06
C ARG A 217 18.17 -6.78 2.88
N THR A 218 18.71 -7.80 2.21
CA THR A 218 18.05 -8.45 1.07
C THR A 218 16.74 -9.10 1.51
N ALA A 219 16.74 -9.81 2.63
CA ALA A 219 15.52 -10.37 3.22
C ALA A 219 14.49 -9.30 3.61
N LEU A 220 14.92 -8.17 4.18
CA LEU A 220 14.03 -7.04 4.47
C LEU A 220 13.38 -6.47 3.21
N ALA A 221 14.13 -6.35 2.11
CA ALA A 221 13.65 -5.85 0.82
C ALA A 221 12.77 -6.87 0.06
N ALA A 222 12.98 -8.17 0.26
CA ALA A 222 12.22 -9.21 -0.41
C ALA A 222 10.75 -9.30 0.05
N VAL A 223 10.44 -8.92 1.30
CA VAL A 223 9.06 -8.89 1.82
C VAL A 223 8.14 -7.99 0.97
N PRO A 224 8.40 -6.67 0.83
CA PRO A 224 7.56 -5.81 0.00
C PRO A 224 7.61 -6.19 -1.49
N LEU A 225 8.69 -6.80 -1.98
CA LEU A 225 8.77 -7.32 -3.35
C LEU A 225 7.75 -8.45 -3.56
N ALA A 226 7.69 -9.43 -2.66
CA ALA A 226 6.69 -10.49 -2.72
C ALA A 226 5.26 -9.93 -2.64
N GLN A 227 5.01 -8.95 -1.77
CA GLN A 227 3.73 -8.26 -1.66
C GLN A 227 3.32 -7.56 -2.96
N ALA A 228 4.24 -6.82 -3.59
CA ALA A 228 3.99 -6.14 -4.85
C ALA A 228 3.73 -7.14 -6.00
N LEU A 229 4.54 -8.20 -6.10
CA LEU A 229 4.37 -9.24 -7.12
C LEU A 229 3.03 -9.98 -6.96
N ARG A 230 2.60 -10.27 -5.72
CA ARG A 230 1.25 -10.83 -5.49
C ARG A 230 0.15 -9.87 -5.91
N ALA A 231 0.29 -8.58 -5.58
CA ALA A 231 -0.68 -7.56 -5.99
C ALA A 231 -0.76 -7.39 -7.53
N LEU A 232 0.31 -7.72 -8.25
CA LEU A 232 0.37 -7.78 -9.72
C LEU A 232 -0.16 -9.12 -10.31
N GLY A 233 -0.64 -10.05 -9.48
CA GLY A 233 -1.07 -11.38 -9.90
C GLY A 233 0.08 -12.28 -10.36
N ARG A 234 1.31 -12.03 -9.88
CA ARG A 234 2.51 -12.81 -10.21
C ARG A 234 2.91 -13.74 -9.06
N GLY A 235 1.96 -14.58 -8.62
CA GLY A 235 2.11 -15.44 -7.44
C GLY A 235 3.37 -16.32 -7.46
N ARG A 236 3.68 -16.99 -8.57
CA ARG A 236 4.89 -17.83 -8.69
C ARG A 236 6.18 -17.04 -8.49
N LEU A 237 6.27 -15.83 -9.05
CA LEU A 237 7.43 -14.95 -8.86
C LEU A 237 7.52 -14.44 -7.42
N ALA A 238 6.39 -14.10 -6.80
CA ALA A 238 6.35 -13.69 -5.40
C ALA A 238 6.83 -14.81 -4.45
N MET A 239 6.38 -16.04 -4.70
CA MET A 239 6.81 -17.22 -3.94
C MET A 239 8.32 -17.47 -4.09
N ALA A 240 8.84 -17.41 -5.32
CA ALA A 240 10.26 -17.58 -5.60
C ALA A 240 11.12 -16.49 -4.93
N ALA A 241 10.67 -15.23 -4.97
CA ALA A 241 11.36 -14.11 -4.33
C ALA A 241 11.44 -14.30 -2.81
N ALA A 242 10.32 -14.65 -2.17
CA ALA A 242 10.26 -14.85 -0.73
C ALA A 242 11.09 -16.06 -0.27
N THR A 243 10.93 -17.22 -0.91
CA THR A 243 11.70 -18.45 -0.58
C THR A 243 13.19 -18.30 -0.82
N THR A 244 13.60 -17.60 -1.90
CA THR A 244 15.01 -17.34 -2.18
C THR A 244 15.65 -16.46 -1.10
N ALA A 245 14.91 -15.50 -0.56
CA ALA A 245 15.40 -14.60 0.47
C ALA A 245 15.50 -15.24 1.88
N VAL A 246 14.85 -16.38 2.11
CA VAL A 246 14.98 -17.15 3.37
C VAL A 246 16.32 -17.89 3.42
N ARG A 247 16.75 -18.52 2.32
CA ARG A 247 17.96 -19.39 2.31
C ARG A 247 19.22 -18.74 2.90
N PRO A 248 19.56 -17.47 2.59
CA PRO A 248 20.76 -16.85 3.17
C PRO A 248 20.65 -16.54 4.67
N LEU A 249 19.44 -16.44 5.21
CA LEU A 249 19.22 -16.26 6.65
C LEU A 249 19.47 -17.58 7.41
N ASP A 250 19.06 -18.70 6.82
CA ASP A 250 19.29 -20.04 7.38
C ASP A 250 20.79 -20.44 7.34
N LEU A 251 21.53 -19.89 6.38
CA LEU A 251 22.90 -20.30 6.04
C LEU A 251 23.99 -19.32 6.50
N ALA A 252 23.70 -18.28 7.28
CA ALA A 252 24.74 -17.36 7.75
C ALA A 252 25.70 -18.08 8.73
N PRO A 253 26.85 -18.63 8.30
CA PRO A 253 27.56 -19.69 9.03
C PRO A 253 28.37 -19.19 10.24
N HIS A 254 28.38 -17.88 10.46
CA HIS A 254 29.26 -17.21 11.42
C HIS A 254 28.51 -16.24 12.34
N ARG A 255 27.18 -16.35 12.39
CA ARG A 255 26.34 -15.51 13.25
C ARG A 255 25.26 -16.38 13.87
N GLU A 256 25.18 -16.39 15.20
CA GLU A 256 23.98 -16.92 15.83
C GLU A 256 22.79 -16.12 15.28
N PRO A 257 21.76 -16.79 14.72
CA PRO A 257 20.62 -16.10 14.16
C PRO A 257 20.01 -15.23 15.26
N GLY A 258 20.01 -13.92 15.03
CA GLY A 258 19.42 -12.99 15.98
C GLY A 258 17.91 -13.24 16.06
N PRO A 259 17.26 -12.87 17.18
CA PRO A 259 15.80 -12.98 17.30
C PRO A 259 15.05 -12.33 16.12
N ASP A 260 15.62 -11.26 15.58
CA ASP A 260 15.08 -10.55 14.42
C ASP A 260 15.17 -11.34 13.10
N ASP A 261 16.16 -12.22 12.93
CA ASP A 261 16.39 -12.97 11.69
C ASP A 261 15.40 -14.13 11.57
N ALA A 262 15.12 -14.83 12.68
CA ALA A 262 14.07 -15.84 12.75
C ALA A 262 12.68 -15.23 12.48
N ALA A 263 12.39 -14.07 13.07
CA ALA A 263 11.15 -13.35 12.80
C ALA A 263 11.02 -12.94 11.33
N LEU A 264 12.11 -12.48 10.71
CA LEU A 264 12.14 -12.11 9.30
C LEU A 264 11.96 -13.32 8.37
N ALA A 265 12.60 -14.46 8.68
CA ALA A 265 12.40 -15.72 7.97
C ALA A 265 10.93 -16.19 8.06
N GLY A 266 10.32 -16.12 9.25
CA GLY A 266 8.90 -16.43 9.45
C GLY A 266 7.97 -15.53 8.61
N ILE A 267 8.26 -14.22 8.53
CA ILE A 267 7.52 -13.30 7.65
C ILE A 267 7.66 -13.74 6.19
N LEU A 268 8.88 -14.02 5.71
CA LEU A 268 9.10 -14.42 4.32
C LEU A 268 8.42 -15.76 3.97
N LEU A 269 8.44 -16.75 4.88
CA LEU A 269 7.71 -18.01 4.69
C LEU A 269 6.19 -17.77 4.62
N THR A 270 5.67 -16.88 5.45
CA THR A 270 4.25 -16.48 5.39
C THR A 270 3.93 -15.79 4.07
N GLU A 271 4.79 -14.89 3.59
CA GLU A 271 4.64 -14.20 2.30
C GLU A 271 4.70 -15.19 1.12
N ALA A 272 5.54 -16.22 1.21
CA ALA A 272 5.62 -17.32 0.24
C ALA A 272 4.35 -18.19 0.26
N ALA A 273 3.81 -18.53 1.45
CA ALA A 273 2.58 -19.28 1.58
C ALA A 273 1.38 -18.52 1.00
N LEU A 274 1.27 -17.22 1.29
CA LEU A 274 0.26 -16.36 0.68
C LEU A 274 0.39 -16.33 -0.86
N ALA A 275 1.62 -16.40 -1.39
CA ALA A 275 1.86 -16.45 -2.83
C ALA A 275 1.48 -17.82 -3.43
N ALA A 276 1.80 -18.92 -2.75
CA ALA A 276 1.38 -20.28 -3.12
C ALA A 276 -0.16 -20.40 -3.19
N ALA A 277 -0.86 -19.82 -2.20
CA ALA A 277 -2.31 -19.77 -2.18
C ALA A 277 -2.90 -19.05 -3.41
N THR A 278 -2.30 -17.94 -3.85
CA THR A 278 -2.74 -17.27 -5.10
C THR A 278 -2.53 -18.10 -6.36
N CYS A 279 -1.68 -19.13 -6.30
CA CYS A 279 -1.44 -20.07 -7.40
C CYS A 279 -2.26 -21.36 -7.31
N GLY A 280 -3.04 -21.56 -6.24
CA GLY A 280 -3.78 -22.81 -6.00
C GLY A 280 -2.90 -23.99 -5.57
N ASP A 281 -1.68 -23.75 -5.08
CA ASP A 281 -0.75 -24.80 -4.64
C ASP A 281 -0.92 -25.09 -3.14
N ALA A 282 -1.88 -25.96 -2.81
CA ALA A 282 -2.20 -26.30 -1.42
C ALA A 282 -1.04 -26.99 -0.69
N ALA A 283 -0.29 -27.86 -1.38
CA ALA A 283 0.84 -28.56 -0.79
C ALA A 283 1.96 -27.60 -0.38
N ALA A 284 2.27 -26.62 -1.23
CA ALA A 284 3.25 -25.59 -0.89
C ALA A 284 2.76 -24.67 0.25
N VAL A 285 1.45 -24.38 0.33
CA VAL A 285 0.88 -23.63 1.46
C VAL A 285 1.11 -24.39 2.77
N ASP A 286 0.79 -25.68 2.82
CA ASP A 286 0.94 -26.50 4.02
C ASP A 286 2.40 -26.61 4.46
N ASP A 287 3.34 -26.85 3.53
CA ASP A 287 4.78 -26.88 3.84
C ASP A 287 5.28 -25.53 4.39
N LEU A 288 4.99 -24.43 3.69
CA LEU A 288 5.52 -23.11 4.04
C LEU A 288 4.94 -22.58 5.35
N THR A 289 3.65 -22.83 5.61
CA THR A 289 3.03 -22.47 6.89
C THR A 289 3.51 -23.36 8.03
N GLY A 290 3.70 -24.65 7.80
CA GLY A 290 4.30 -25.57 8.78
C GLY A 290 5.71 -25.14 9.19
N ARG A 291 6.56 -24.77 8.23
CA ARG A 291 7.90 -24.23 8.49
C ARG A 291 7.86 -22.91 9.27
N ALA A 292 6.95 -22.00 8.92
CA ALA A 292 6.79 -20.74 9.64
C ALA A 292 6.35 -20.97 11.09
N ALA A 293 5.43 -21.92 11.32
CA ALA A 293 4.96 -22.30 12.66
C ALA A 293 6.08 -22.94 13.49
N HIS A 294 6.90 -23.79 12.88
CA HIS A 294 8.06 -24.39 13.55
C HIS A 294 9.06 -23.32 14.01
N LEU A 295 9.41 -22.36 13.13
CA LEU A 295 10.29 -21.24 13.51
C LEU A 295 9.70 -20.37 14.63
N ALA A 296 8.39 -20.15 14.63
CA ALA A 296 7.74 -19.41 15.71
C ALA A 296 7.80 -20.16 17.05
N ALA A 297 7.64 -21.49 17.04
CA ALA A 297 7.72 -22.32 18.24
C ALA A 297 9.13 -22.31 18.85
N THR A 298 10.16 -22.52 18.02
CA THR A 298 11.56 -22.48 18.48
C THR A 298 11.95 -21.10 19.00
N TYR A 299 11.45 -20.02 18.39
CA TYR A 299 11.65 -18.66 18.87
C TYR A 299 11.09 -18.43 20.28
N VAL A 300 9.86 -18.89 20.55
CA VAL A 300 9.23 -18.76 21.88
C VAL A 300 10.02 -19.53 22.94
N GLU A 301 10.45 -20.75 22.62
CA GLU A 301 11.24 -21.58 23.54
C GLU A 301 12.61 -20.97 23.89
N HIS A 302 13.33 -20.45 22.88
CA HIS A 302 14.58 -19.72 23.10
C HIS A 302 14.38 -18.42 23.89
N HIS A 303 13.27 -17.71 23.68
CA HIS A 303 13.00 -16.49 24.44
C HIS A 303 12.66 -16.81 25.90
N LEU A 304 11.88 -17.87 26.17
CA LEU A 304 11.50 -18.29 27.52
C LEU A 304 12.70 -18.78 28.32
N THR A 305 13.58 -19.60 27.72
CA THR A 305 14.81 -20.11 28.37
C THR A 305 15.78 -18.99 28.71
N ARG A 306 15.95 -17.98 27.84
CA ARG A 306 16.81 -16.82 28.09
C ARG A 306 16.25 -15.87 29.15
N THR A 307 14.93 -15.78 29.30
CA THR A 307 14.30 -14.99 30.39
C THR A 307 14.17 -15.77 31.70
N GLY A 308 14.22 -17.11 31.66
CA GLY A 308 14.07 -17.99 32.81
C GLY A 308 15.37 -18.28 33.57
N SER A 309 16.54 -18.14 32.94
CA SER A 309 17.84 -18.46 33.57
C SER A 309 18.38 -17.41 34.55
N GLY A 310 17.59 -16.40 34.93
CA GLY A 310 18.00 -15.28 35.79
C GLY A 310 17.50 -15.32 37.24
N ARG A 311 16.82 -16.38 37.70
CA ARG A 311 16.31 -16.46 39.08
C ARG A 311 16.46 -17.85 39.70
N SER A 312 17.70 -18.31 39.90
CA SER A 312 17.97 -19.28 40.98
C SER A 312 18.32 -18.49 42.24
N TRP A 313 17.33 -18.27 43.10
CA TRP A 313 17.57 -17.78 44.46
C TRP A 313 18.32 -18.86 45.24
N SER A 314 19.61 -18.65 45.50
CA SER A 314 20.36 -19.40 46.50
C SER A 314 19.92 -18.92 47.89
N THR A 315 18.95 -19.59 48.50
CA THR A 315 18.70 -19.45 49.94
C THR A 315 19.75 -20.28 50.69
N SER A 316 20.83 -19.63 51.12
CA SER A 316 21.68 -20.16 52.19
C SER A 316 20.94 -20.04 53.54
N PRO A 317 20.87 -21.11 54.35
CA PRO A 317 20.36 -21.00 55.71
C PRO A 317 21.48 -20.50 56.63
N ALA A 318 21.29 -19.32 57.23
CA ALA A 318 22.17 -18.83 58.27
C ALA A 318 21.87 -19.58 59.59
N ARG A 319 22.93 -20.12 60.20
CA ARG A 319 23.00 -20.50 61.61
C ARG A 319 23.38 -19.28 62.45
#